data_AF-A0A0G1WEF8-F1
#
_entry.id   AF-A0A0G1WEF8-F1
#
_cell.length_a   1.000
_cell.length_b   1.000
_cell.length_c   1.000
_cell.angle_alpha   90.00
_cell.angle_beta   90.00
_cell.angle_gamma   90.00
#
_symmetry.space_group_name_H-M   'P 1'
#
loop_
_entity.id
_entity.type
_entity.pdbx_description
1 polymer ?
#
loop_
_entity_poly.entity_id
_entity_poly.type
_entity_poly.pdbx_seq_one_letter_code
_entity_poly.pdbx_strand_id
1 'polypeptide(L)'
;MRFYGLSEARVKRIIHSPKRIEEGIAPETIAMMQSAGSAKHPYELWAMIQDAKGKRTVISAWRYPGKTKAGDPLPQEILNEIRSAI
;
A
#
# COMPACT_ATOMS: atom_id res chain seq x y z
N MET A 1 -4.68 5.97 -12.25
CA MET A 1 -5.49 5.24 -11.23
C MET A 1 -6.68 6.10 -10.82
N ARG A 2 -7.72 6.13 -11.66
CA ARG A 2 -8.84 7.09 -11.51
C ARG A 2 -9.68 6.84 -10.25
N PHE A 3 -9.83 5.59 -9.83
CA PHE A 3 -10.71 5.19 -8.74
C PHE A 3 -10.35 5.84 -7.38
N TYR A 4 -9.06 6.01 -7.07
CA TYR A 4 -8.61 6.65 -5.82
C TYR A 4 -8.11 8.10 -6.00
N GLY A 5 -8.32 8.71 -7.18
CA GLY A 5 -7.83 10.05 -7.48
C GLY A 5 -6.30 10.18 -7.38
N LEU A 6 -5.55 9.09 -7.57
CA LEU A 6 -4.09 9.08 -7.51
C LEU A 6 -3.48 9.30 -8.90
N SER A 7 -2.71 10.38 -9.01
CA SER A 7 -1.90 10.65 -10.20
C SER A 7 -0.71 9.70 -10.27
N GLU A 8 -0.26 9.41 -11.50
CA GLU A 8 0.92 8.57 -11.72
C GLU A 8 2.17 9.14 -11.03
N ALA A 9 2.35 10.46 -11.09
CA ALA A 9 3.44 11.14 -10.39
C ALA A 9 3.40 10.90 -8.87
N ARG A 10 2.20 10.83 -8.28
CA ARG A 10 2.05 10.53 -6.85
C ARG A 10 2.46 9.10 -6.54
N VAL A 11 2.05 8.14 -7.36
CA VAL A 11 2.43 6.72 -7.21
C VAL A 11 3.95 6.56 -7.35
N LYS A 12 4.56 7.16 -8.38
CA LYS A 12 6.02 7.17 -8.56
C LYS A 12 6.75 7.74 -7.34
N ARG A 13 6.22 8.80 -6.71
CA ARG A 13 6.81 9.38 -5.49
C ARG A 13 6.80 8.39 -4.32
N ILE A 14 5.70 7.67 -4.11
CA ILE A 14 5.60 6.65 -3.05
C ILE A 14 6.68 5.58 -3.26
N ILE A 15 6.85 5.13 -4.50
CA ILE A 15 7.83 4.09 -4.87
C ILE A 15 9.27 4.57 -4.71
N HIS A 16 9.55 5.84 -5.04
CA HIS A 16 10.91 6.39 -4.99
C HIS A 16 11.33 6.82 -3.58
N SER A 17 10.39 7.25 -2.75
CA SER A 17 10.64 7.83 -1.42
C SER A 17 9.61 7.36 -0.37
N PRO A 18 9.50 6.04 -0.15
CA PRO A 18 8.58 5.52 0.85
C PRO A 18 9.03 5.94 2.25
N LYS A 19 8.07 6.28 3.10
CA LYS A 19 8.29 6.45 4.55
C LYS A 19 8.26 5.11 5.28
N ARG A 20 7.56 4.13 4.72
CA ARG A 20 7.48 2.77 5.28
C ARG A 20 7.41 1.76 4.15
N ILE A 21 8.08 0.62 4.37
CA ILE A 21 8.11 -0.52 3.46
C ILE A 21 7.69 -1.74 4.29
N GLU A 22 6.72 -2.49 3.79
CA GLU A 22 6.15 -3.66 4.44
C GLU A 22 6.02 -4.80 3.42
N GLU A 23 5.87 -6.02 3.93
CA GLU A 23 5.45 -7.16 3.12
C GLU A 23 4.04 -6.90 2.58
N GLY A 24 3.86 -7.13 1.28
CA GLY A 24 2.54 -7.00 0.68
C GLY A 24 1.64 -8.17 1.06
N ILE A 25 0.33 -7.96 0.98
CA ILE A 25 -0.66 -8.99 1.32
C ILE A 25 -0.61 -10.20 0.37
N ALA A 26 -0.21 -9.98 -0.88
CA ALA A 26 -0.04 -11.03 -1.86
C ALA A 26 1.42 -11.55 -1.85
N PRO A 27 1.65 -12.85 -2.09
CA PRO A 27 3.01 -13.40 -2.17
C PRO A 27 3.90 -12.62 -3.14
N GLU A 28 5.17 -12.45 -2.78
CA GLU A 28 6.19 -11.77 -3.59
C GLU A 28 5.86 -10.30 -3.92
N THR A 29 5.03 -9.65 -3.10
CA THR A 29 4.72 -8.24 -3.24
C THR A 29 5.26 -7.42 -2.07
N ILE A 30 5.53 -6.14 -2.34
CA ILE A 30 6.03 -5.18 -1.36
C ILE A 30 5.03 -4.03 -1.29
N ALA A 31 4.58 -3.71 -0.07
CA ALA A 31 3.74 -2.56 0.19
C ALA A 31 4.59 -1.36 0.61
N MET A 32 4.49 -0.26 -0.14
CA MET A 32 5.20 0.99 0.12
C MET A 32 4.22 2.09 0.50
N MET A 33 4.54 2.83 1.56
CA MET A 33 3.68 3.87 2.11
C MET A 33 4.36 5.23 2.20
N GLN A 34 3.60 6.29 1.95
CA GLN A 34 3.98 7.67 2.26
C GLN A 34 2.83 8.39 2.97
N SER A 35 3.13 9.03 4.11
CA SER A 35 2.18 9.91 4.80
C SER A 35 1.96 11.20 4.02
N ALA A 36 0.70 11.63 3.92
CA ALA A 36 0.27 12.83 3.22
C ALA A 36 -0.86 13.53 4.00
N GLY A 37 -1.35 14.65 3.46
CA GLY A 37 -2.38 15.48 4.10
C GLY A 37 -1.81 16.53 5.05
N SER A 38 -2.71 17.17 5.82
CA SER A 38 -2.36 18.19 6.81
C SER A 38 -2.32 17.61 8.22
N ALA A 39 -1.84 18.38 9.19
CA ALA A 39 -1.90 17.99 10.60
C ALA A 39 -3.33 17.68 11.08
N LYS A 40 -4.34 18.42 10.58
CA LYS A 40 -5.76 18.22 10.91
C LYS A 40 -6.39 17.05 10.17
N HIS A 41 -5.90 16.71 8.98
CA HIS A 41 -6.45 15.64 8.13
C HIS A 41 -5.31 14.80 7.53
N PRO A 42 -4.63 13.98 8.37
CA PRO A 42 -3.59 13.09 7.88
C PRO A 42 -4.21 11.90 7.15
N TYR A 43 -3.54 11.46 6.09
CA TYR A 43 -3.86 10.20 5.42
C TYR A 43 -2.60 9.54 4.90
N GLU A 44 -2.69 8.26 4.63
CA GLU A 44 -1.59 7.48 4.06
C GLU A 44 -1.90 7.15 2.61
N LEU A 45 -0.84 7.16 1.80
CA LEU A 45 -0.87 6.70 0.43
C LEU A 45 -0.03 5.45 0.33
N TRP A 46 -0.63 4.41 -0.21
CA TRP A 46 -0.04 3.09 -0.33
C TRP A 46 0.11 2.72 -1.80
N ALA A 47 1.18 2.03 -2.14
CA ALA A 47 1.40 1.39 -3.42
C ALA A 47 1.98 0.00 -3.19
N MET A 48 1.33 -1.01 -3.73
CA MET A 48 1.82 -2.38 -3.75
C MET A 48 2.51 -2.63 -5.07
N ILE A 49 3.74 -3.11 -4.99
CA ILE A 49 4.57 -3.41 -6.15
C ILE A 49 5.02 -4.85 -6.13
N GLN A 50 5.39 -5.34 -7.31
CA GLN A 50 6.11 -6.59 -7.48
C GLN A 50 7.35 -6.31 -8.33
N ASP A 51 8.50 -6.77 -7.86
CA ASP A 51 9.75 -6.72 -8.60
C ASP A 51 10.03 -8.11 -9.20
N ALA A 52 9.84 -8.24 -10.51
CA ALA A 52 10.02 -9.50 -11.22
C ALA A 52 10.84 -9.28 -12.49
N LYS A 53 11.84 -10.16 -12.74
CA LYS A 53 12.64 -10.19 -13.98
C LYS A 53 13.23 -8.81 -14.37
N GLY A 54 13.68 -8.04 -13.39
CA GLY A 54 14.25 -6.71 -13.62
C GLY A 54 13.23 -5.61 -13.96
N LYS A 55 11.93 -5.90 -13.86
CA LYS A 55 10.84 -4.94 -14.06
C LYS A 55 10.05 -4.76 -12.77
N ARG A 56 9.81 -3.50 -12.41
CA ARG A 56 8.88 -3.14 -11.33
C ARG A 56 7.48 -2.96 -11.88
N THR A 57 6.52 -3.70 -11.33
CA THR A 57 5.11 -3.60 -11.69
C THR A 57 4.32 -3.08 -10.50
N VAL A 58 3.50 -2.05 -10.71
CA VAL A 58 2.55 -1.57 -9.69
C VAL A 58 1.29 -2.42 -9.78
N ILE A 59 0.98 -3.15 -8.72
CA ILE A 59 -0.20 -4.01 -8.62
C ILE A 59 -1.41 -3.17 -8.25
N SER A 60 -1.29 -2.36 -7.20
CA SER A 60 -2.37 -1.51 -6.70
C SER A 60 -1.83 -0.30 -5.95
N ALA A 61 -2.67 0.72 -5.78
CA ALA A 61 -2.37 1.90 -4.98
C ALA A 61 -3.68 2.48 -4.46
N TRP A 62 -3.69 2.89 -3.19
CA TRP A 62 -4.90 3.34 -2.50
C TRP A 62 -4.58 4.40 -1.45
N ARG A 63 -5.63 5.04 -0.95
CA ARG A 63 -5.55 6.01 0.15
C ARG A 63 -6.20 5.39 1.38
N TYR A 64 -5.50 5.46 2.51
CA TYR A 64 -6.05 5.09 3.81
C TYR A 64 -6.33 6.36 4.64
N PRO A 65 -7.55 6.57 5.14
CA PRO A 65 -7.89 7.73 5.96
C PRO A 65 -7.31 7.55 7.37
N GLY A 66 -6.25 8.29 7.70
CA GLY A 66 -5.59 8.24 9.00
C GLY A 66 -4.15 7.75 8.95
N LYS A 67 -3.67 7.24 10.08
CA LYS A 67 -2.32 6.69 10.26
C LYS A 67 -2.41 5.26 10.76
N THR A 68 -1.71 4.35 10.12
CA THR A 68 -1.66 2.94 10.53
C THR A 68 -0.49 2.71 11.48
N LYS A 69 -0.69 1.82 12.47
CA LYS A 69 0.40 1.31 13.30
C LYS A 69 1.16 0.24 12.52
N ALA A 70 2.48 0.30 12.56
CA ALA A 70 3.32 -0.68 11.88
C ALA A 70 3.31 -2.01 12.65
N GLY A 71 3.18 -3.14 11.96
CA GLY A 71 3.31 -4.47 12.55
C GLY A 71 2.10 -4.98 13.32
N ASP A 72 0.96 -4.27 13.29
CA ASP A 72 -0.29 -4.84 13.82
C ASP A 72 -0.73 -5.97 12.86
N PRO A 73 -0.93 -7.21 13.37
CA PRO A 73 -1.39 -8.31 12.53
C PRO A 73 -2.79 -8.01 11.99
N LEU A 74 -3.08 -8.50 10.78
CA LEU A 74 -4.44 -8.47 10.27
C LEU A 74 -5.37 -9.21 11.24
N PRO A 75 -6.57 -8.68 11.51
CA PRO A 75 -7.56 -9.38 12.33
C PRO A 75 -7.78 -10.81 11.83
N GLN A 76 -7.90 -11.76 12.75
CA GLN A 76 -8.00 -13.18 12.42
C GLN A 76 -9.19 -13.49 11.50
N GLU A 77 -10.27 -12.75 11.64
CA GLU A 77 -11.47 -12.86 10.79
C GLU A 77 -11.15 -12.64 9.31
N ILE A 78 -10.36 -11.60 9.00
CA ILE A 78 -9.92 -11.29 7.63
C ILE A 78 -8.99 -12.37 7.09
N LEU A 79 -8.09 -12.89 7.93
CA LEU A 79 -7.20 -13.98 7.55
C LEU A 79 -8.00 -15.25 7.21
N ASN A 80 -9.07 -15.53 7.96
CA ASN A 80 -9.93 -16.68 7.71
C ASN A 80 -10.73 -16.52 6.41
N GLU A 81 -11.24 -15.32 6.13
CA GLU A 81 -11.96 -15.00 4.88
C GLU A 81 -11.05 -15.16 3.66
N ILE A 82 -9.81 -14.64 3.72
CA ILE A 82 -8.84 -14.79 2.62
C ILE A 82 -8.54 -16.27 2.36
N ARG A 83 -8.42 -17.09 3.42
CA ARG A 83 -8.16 -18.53 3.30
C ARG A 83 -9.34 -19.31 2.73
N SER A 84 -10.58 -18.90 2.98
CA SER A 84 -11.77 -19.60 2.45
C SER A 84 -12.09 -19.24 0.99
N ALA A 85 -11.56 -18.13 0.50
CA ALA A 85 -11.74 -17.65 -0.87
C ALA A 85 -10.73 -18.25 -1.88
N ILE A 86 -9.72 -19.00 -1.41
CA ILE A 86 -8.69 -19.70 -2.20
C ILE A 86 -8.97 -21.19 -2.14
#